data_AF-A0A2W5S1F1-F1
#
_entry.id   AF-A0A2W5S1F1-F1
#
_cell.length_a   1.000
_cell.length_b   1.000
_cell.length_c   1.000
_cell.angle_alpha   90.00
_cell.angle_beta   90.00
_cell.angle_gamma   90.00
#
_symmetry.space_group_name_H-M   'P 1'
#
loop_
_entity.id
_entity.type
_entity.pdbx_description
1 polymer ?
#
loop_
_entity_poly.entity_id
_entity_poly.type
_entity_poly.pdbx_seq_one_letter_code
_entity_poly.pdbx_strand_id
1 'polypeptide(L)'
;MTRLLPFALVLLSLSISCVAQTWGLATSTHPNNGRQIVFPYVDTFGPGFQRSSQPVRIILAWKYRSENGMPILSERQRMDAMEDLLGPVIETDGFATLALVSTGENLREWTYYAKSEREFMVKLNKALAGKPAFPIDVHPANDPSWTMYEKFRAWAKK
;
A
#
# COMPACT_ATOMS: atom_id res chain seq x y z
N MET A 1 10.57 30.39 -61.60
CA MET A 1 9.56 29.44 -61.08
C MET A 1 10.31 28.32 -60.37
N THR A 2 10.52 28.46 -59.06
CA THR A 2 11.30 27.48 -58.28
C THR A 2 10.59 27.27 -56.95
N ARG A 3 10.43 25.99 -56.63
CA ARG A 3 9.40 25.39 -55.77
C ARG A 3 9.62 25.67 -54.27
N LEU A 4 8.52 25.90 -53.55
CA LEU A 4 8.42 25.80 -52.09
C LEU A 4 8.69 24.35 -51.64
N LEU A 5 9.51 24.17 -50.60
CA LEU A 5 9.60 22.92 -49.83
C LEU A 5 8.82 23.10 -48.52
N PRO A 6 7.98 22.13 -48.11
CA PRO A 6 7.10 22.28 -46.97
C PRO A 6 7.83 22.06 -45.64
N PHE A 7 7.40 22.82 -44.64
CA PHE A 7 7.67 22.62 -43.22
C PHE A 7 7.38 21.16 -42.82
N ALA A 8 8.39 20.43 -42.37
CA ALA A 8 8.19 19.18 -41.65
C ALA A 8 7.80 19.52 -40.21
N LEU A 9 6.49 19.41 -39.91
CA LEU A 9 5.96 19.48 -38.55
C LEU A 9 6.35 18.19 -37.81
N VAL A 10 7.37 18.26 -36.96
CA VAL A 10 7.70 17.18 -36.03
C VAL A 10 6.61 17.16 -34.96
N LEU A 11 5.62 16.29 -35.13
CA LEU A 11 4.67 15.92 -34.08
C LEU A 11 5.44 15.17 -32.99
N LEU A 12 5.86 15.90 -31.96
CA LEU A 12 6.33 15.33 -30.71
C LEU A 12 5.14 14.60 -30.07
N SER A 13 5.05 13.29 -30.29
CA SER A 13 4.08 12.45 -29.61
C SER A 13 4.31 12.57 -28.11
N LEU A 14 3.39 13.23 -27.39
CA LEU A 14 3.38 13.18 -25.93
C LEU A 14 3.23 11.71 -25.53
N SER A 15 4.30 11.13 -25.01
CA SER A 15 4.26 9.87 -24.31
C SER A 15 3.19 9.99 -23.23
N ILE A 16 2.14 9.17 -23.31
CA ILE A 16 1.26 8.96 -22.17
C ILE A 16 2.16 8.30 -21.13
N SER A 17 2.67 9.09 -20.19
CA SER A 17 3.28 8.53 -19.00
C SER A 17 2.19 7.72 -18.31
N CYS A 18 2.24 6.41 -18.46
CA CYS A 18 1.56 5.49 -17.55
C CYS A 18 2.20 5.77 -16.19
N VAL A 19 1.62 6.68 -15.41
CA VAL A 19 2.11 6.91 -14.07
C VAL A 19 1.73 5.65 -13.29
N ALA A 20 2.73 4.82 -13.03
CA ALA A 20 2.66 3.82 -11.98
C ALA A 20 2.22 4.51 -10.69
N GLN A 21 1.53 3.78 -9.83
CA GLN A 21 1.04 4.29 -8.56
C GLN A 21 2.10 5.11 -7.80
N THR A 22 1.71 6.28 -7.26
CA THR A 22 2.59 7.11 -6.42
C THR A 22 2.27 6.95 -4.94
N TRP A 23 3.29 7.12 -4.11
CA TRP A 23 3.20 7.02 -2.66
C TRP A 23 3.31 8.40 -2.02
N GLY A 24 2.50 8.63 -0.99
CA GLY A 24 2.57 9.76 -0.07
C GLY A 24 2.99 9.33 1.32
N LEU A 25 3.28 10.30 2.18
CA LEU A 25 3.63 10.09 3.58
C LEU A 25 2.84 11.08 4.44
N ALA A 26 2.03 10.56 5.37
CA ALA A 26 1.39 11.35 6.41
C ALA A 26 1.95 10.97 7.78
N THR A 27 1.90 11.90 8.73
CA THR A 27 2.34 11.67 10.12
C THR A 27 1.30 12.22 11.08
N SER A 28 1.02 11.48 12.15
CA SER A 28 0.21 11.94 13.28
C SER A 28 1.07 11.94 14.54
N THR A 29 0.90 12.94 15.40
CA THR A 29 1.55 13.01 16.71
C THR A 29 0.48 12.88 17.79
N HIS A 30 0.64 11.91 18.69
CA HIS A 30 -0.29 11.69 19.77
C HIS A 30 -0.12 12.78 20.85
N PRO A 31 -1.21 13.51 21.21
CA PRO A 31 -1.11 14.75 21.96
C PRO A 31 -0.58 14.59 23.39
N ASN A 32 -0.78 13.41 24.00
CA ASN A 32 -0.47 13.21 25.43
C ASN A 32 0.94 12.66 25.70
N ASN A 33 1.56 12.00 24.72
CA ASN A 33 2.85 11.31 24.90
C ASN A 33 3.90 11.74 23.87
N GLY A 34 3.53 12.59 22.89
CA GLY A 34 4.41 13.08 21.83
C GLY A 34 4.87 12.02 20.82
N ARG A 35 4.39 10.78 20.92
CA ARG A 35 4.76 9.69 20.00
C ARG A 35 4.13 9.92 18.63
N GLN A 36 4.79 9.40 17.61
CA GLN A 36 4.36 9.56 16.23
C GLN A 36 3.83 8.25 15.65
N ILE A 37 2.89 8.38 14.72
CA ILE A 37 2.49 7.34 13.80
C ILE A 37 2.76 7.83 12.39
N VAL A 38 3.51 7.03 11.63
CA VAL A 38 3.87 7.30 10.24
C VAL A 38 2.99 6.46 9.33
N PHE A 39 2.48 7.07 8.27
CA PHE A 39 1.54 6.45 7.33
C PHE A 39 2.04 6.59 5.89
N PRO A 40 2.86 5.67 5.37
CA PRO A 40 3.06 5.52 3.93
C PRO A 40 1.75 5.04 3.29
N TYR A 41 1.30 5.72 2.24
CA TYR A 41 0.03 5.40 1.59
C TYR A 41 0.05 5.67 0.09
N VAL A 42 -0.93 5.10 -0.62
CA VAL A 42 -1.09 5.32 -2.05
C VAL A 42 -1.75 6.67 -2.34
N ASP A 43 -0.96 7.67 -2.70
CA ASP A 43 -1.51 9.00 -2.96
C ASP A 43 -2.29 9.06 -4.27
N THR A 44 -1.71 8.50 -5.34
CA THR A 44 -2.32 8.43 -6.67
C THR A 44 -2.23 7.02 -7.22
N PHE A 45 -3.37 6.45 -7.62
CA PHE A 45 -3.44 5.15 -8.29
C PHE A 45 -3.17 5.29 -9.79
N GLY A 46 -2.73 4.21 -10.41
CA GLY A 46 -2.53 4.16 -11.86
C GLY A 46 -3.82 4.49 -12.63
N PRO A 47 -3.72 5.05 -13.85
CA PRO A 47 -4.88 5.34 -14.69
C PRO A 47 -5.78 4.12 -14.88
N GLY A 48 -7.09 4.29 -14.69
CA GLY A 48 -8.06 3.21 -14.88
C GLY A 48 -8.16 2.20 -13.73
N PHE A 49 -7.42 2.38 -12.63
CA PHE A 49 -7.60 1.53 -11.45
C PHE A 49 -9.00 1.67 -10.85
N GLN A 50 -9.73 0.55 -10.77
CA GLN A 50 -11.09 0.52 -10.24
C GLN A 50 -11.09 -0.09 -8.84
N ARG A 51 -11.36 0.73 -7.82
CA ARG A 51 -11.46 0.27 -6.41
C ARG A 51 -12.45 -0.87 -6.22
N SER A 52 -13.59 -0.81 -6.91
CA SER A 52 -14.63 -1.84 -6.88
C SER A 52 -14.13 -3.21 -7.33
N SER A 53 -13.01 -3.30 -8.06
CA SER A 53 -12.40 -4.58 -8.42
C SER A 53 -11.74 -5.31 -7.25
N GLN A 54 -11.49 -4.62 -6.13
CA GLN A 54 -10.87 -5.17 -4.93
C GLN A 54 -11.71 -4.81 -3.69
N PRO A 55 -12.85 -5.48 -3.47
CA PRO A 55 -13.85 -5.04 -2.48
C PRO A 55 -13.58 -5.50 -1.05
N VAL A 56 -12.55 -6.33 -0.84
CA VAL A 56 -12.22 -6.88 0.48
C VAL A 56 -11.04 -6.13 1.05
N ARG A 57 -11.21 -5.52 2.22
CA ARG A 57 -10.09 -4.98 3.01
C ARG A 57 -9.50 -6.08 3.87
N ILE A 58 -8.19 -6.23 3.87
CA ILE A 58 -7.47 -7.08 4.81
C ILE A 58 -6.44 -6.22 5.55
N ILE A 59 -6.52 -6.20 6.87
CA ILE A 59 -5.50 -5.57 7.72
C ILE A 59 -4.66 -6.68 8.34
N LEU A 60 -3.36 -6.66 8.08
CA LEU A 60 -2.37 -7.44 8.82
C LEU A 60 -1.84 -6.56 9.93
N ALA A 61 -1.92 -7.00 11.19
CA ALA A 61 -1.52 -6.22 12.36
C ALA A 61 -0.39 -6.94 13.12
N TRP A 62 0.72 -6.25 13.32
CA TRP A 62 1.87 -6.74 14.07
C TRP A 62 2.13 -5.84 15.28
N LYS A 63 1.85 -6.37 16.47
CA LYS A 63 2.14 -5.71 17.74
C LYS A 63 3.58 -5.99 18.16
N TYR A 64 4.30 -4.96 18.57
CA TYR A 64 5.68 -5.06 19.07
C TYR A 64 5.83 -4.30 20.38
N ARG A 65 7.04 -4.29 20.95
CA ARG A 65 7.35 -3.51 22.15
C ARG A 65 8.42 -2.48 21.83
N SER A 66 8.16 -1.24 22.20
CA SER A 66 9.07 -0.12 22.03
C SER A 66 8.83 0.96 23.08
N GLU A 67 9.89 1.67 23.46
CA GLU A 67 9.80 2.81 24.36
C GLU A 67 9.22 4.05 23.68
N ASN A 68 9.58 4.29 22.41
CA ASN A 68 9.14 5.46 21.65
C ASN A 68 7.95 5.17 20.71
N GLY A 69 7.45 3.94 20.74
CA GLY A 69 6.34 3.49 19.90
C GLY A 69 6.74 3.09 18.48
N MET A 70 8.01 3.22 18.07
CA MET A 70 8.54 2.78 16.77
C MET A 70 9.31 1.47 16.89
N PRO A 71 9.30 0.58 15.89
CA PRO A 71 9.98 -0.70 16.00
C PRO A 71 11.50 -0.48 16.06
N ILE A 72 12.17 -1.25 16.91
CA ILE A 72 13.65 -1.32 16.91
C ILE A 72 14.14 -1.94 15.60
N LEU A 73 15.42 -1.75 15.27
CA LEU A 73 15.99 -2.16 13.98
C LEU A 73 15.74 -3.65 13.66
N SER A 74 15.97 -4.56 14.61
CA SER A 74 15.78 -5.99 14.39
C SER A 74 14.31 -6.37 14.13
N GLU A 75 13.38 -5.71 14.82
CA GLU A 75 11.95 -5.92 14.63
C GLU A 75 11.52 -5.38 13.25
N ARG A 76 11.98 -4.18 12.89
CA ARG A 76 11.76 -3.58 11.57
C ARG A 76 12.29 -4.47 10.44
N GLN A 77 13.52 -4.97 10.54
CA GLN A 77 14.09 -5.88 9.55
C GLN A 77 13.26 -7.14 9.36
N ARG A 78 12.67 -7.67 10.44
CA ARG A 78 11.79 -8.83 10.37
C ARG A 78 10.45 -8.52 9.70
N MET A 79 9.91 -7.31 9.91
CA MET A 79 8.72 -6.81 9.21
C MET A 79 9.00 -6.60 7.72
N ASP A 80 10.14 -6.01 7.39
CA ASP A 80 10.52 -5.75 6.00
C ASP A 80 10.75 -7.09 5.26
N ALA A 81 11.36 -8.08 5.91
CA ALA A 81 11.46 -9.44 5.38
C ALA A 81 10.11 -10.13 5.17
N MET A 82 9.08 -9.80 5.96
CA MET A 82 7.72 -10.27 5.72
C MET A 82 7.15 -9.61 4.47
N GLU A 83 7.28 -8.28 4.33
CA GLU A 83 6.82 -7.54 3.14
C GLU A 83 7.43 -8.09 1.84
N ASP A 84 8.73 -8.35 1.84
CA ASP A 84 9.47 -8.92 0.69
C ASP A 84 8.94 -10.29 0.26
N LEU A 85 8.43 -11.09 1.21
CA LEU A 85 7.80 -12.39 0.92
C LEU A 85 6.39 -12.24 0.38
N LEU A 86 5.63 -11.26 0.88
CA LEU A 86 4.22 -11.08 0.55
C LEU A 86 4.02 -10.44 -0.83
N GLY A 87 4.73 -9.35 -1.12
CA GLY A 87 4.50 -8.51 -2.31
C GLY A 87 4.41 -9.30 -3.63
N PRO A 88 5.41 -10.13 -3.97
CA PRO A 88 5.43 -10.88 -5.23
C PRO A 88 4.27 -11.86 -5.42
N VAL A 89 3.64 -12.32 -4.34
CA VAL A 89 2.59 -13.36 -4.36
C VAL A 89 1.18 -12.77 -4.21
N ILE A 90 1.06 -11.74 -3.38
CA ILE A 90 -0.22 -11.11 -3.04
C ILE A 90 -0.60 -10.06 -4.08
N GLU A 91 0.35 -9.27 -4.59
CA GLU A 91 0.03 -8.14 -5.48
C GLU A 91 0.02 -8.52 -6.97
N THR A 92 0.30 -9.79 -7.30
CA THR A 92 0.34 -10.31 -8.67
C THR A 92 -0.99 -10.10 -9.41
N ASP A 93 -0.91 -9.75 -10.69
CA ASP A 93 -2.05 -9.60 -11.60
C ASP A 93 -3.17 -8.67 -11.08
N GLY A 94 -2.79 -7.67 -10.26
CA GLY A 94 -3.71 -6.74 -9.62
C GLY A 94 -4.72 -7.45 -8.71
N PHE A 95 -4.37 -8.62 -8.16
CA PHE A 95 -5.22 -9.34 -7.21
C PHE A 95 -5.49 -8.54 -5.94
N ALA A 96 -4.45 -7.92 -5.40
CA ALA A 96 -4.53 -7.05 -4.24
C ALA A 96 -3.60 -5.84 -4.40
N THR A 97 -3.87 -4.80 -3.62
CA THR A 97 -3.07 -3.57 -3.54
C THR A 97 -2.81 -3.24 -2.08
N LEU A 98 -1.54 -3.09 -1.71
CA LEU A 98 -1.16 -2.47 -0.44
C LEU A 98 -1.47 -0.98 -0.52
N ALA A 99 -2.52 -0.55 0.18
CA ALA A 99 -3.04 0.82 0.07
C ALA A 99 -2.46 1.76 1.15
N LEU A 100 -2.18 1.22 2.34
CA LEU A 100 -1.78 1.98 3.51
C LEU A 100 -0.95 1.10 4.44
N VAL A 101 0.15 1.65 4.94
CA VAL A 101 0.88 1.11 6.10
C VAL A 101 0.77 2.12 7.23
N SER A 102 0.51 1.68 8.47
CA SER A 102 0.65 2.52 9.66
C SER A 102 1.79 1.98 10.51
N THR A 103 2.63 2.84 11.09
CA THR A 103 3.69 2.42 12.02
C THR A 103 3.85 3.44 13.13
N GLY A 104 3.59 3.00 14.36
CA GLY A 104 3.71 3.81 15.56
C GLY A 104 2.89 3.20 16.69
N GLU A 105 3.01 3.76 17.89
CA GLU A 105 2.29 3.29 19.08
C GLU A 105 2.36 1.76 19.30
N ASN A 106 3.54 1.17 19.09
CA ASN A 106 3.77 -0.27 19.30
C ASN A 106 2.99 -1.20 18.34
N LEU A 107 2.54 -0.65 17.22
CA LEU A 107 1.78 -1.35 16.20
C LEU A 107 2.30 -1.00 14.80
N ARG A 108 2.33 -2.00 13.92
CA ARG A 108 2.46 -1.81 12.47
C ARG A 108 1.31 -2.53 11.81
N GLU A 109 0.60 -1.84 10.92
CA GLU A 109 -0.49 -2.43 10.14
C GLU A 109 -0.24 -2.28 8.66
N TRP A 110 -0.60 -3.31 7.90
CA TRP A 110 -0.65 -3.30 6.44
C TRP A 110 -2.08 -3.46 5.99
N THR A 111 -2.64 -2.41 5.38
CA THR A 111 -3.98 -2.44 4.81
C THR A 111 -3.89 -2.77 3.33
N TYR A 112 -4.26 -4.01 3.01
CA TYR A 112 -4.49 -4.45 1.65
C TYR A 112 -5.97 -4.29 1.28
N TYR A 113 -6.22 -4.04 0.01
CA TYR A 113 -7.51 -4.29 -0.63
C TYR A 113 -7.33 -5.40 -1.67
N ALA A 114 -8.22 -6.39 -1.71
CA ALA A 114 -8.10 -7.58 -2.54
C ALA A 114 -9.43 -7.97 -3.19
N LYS A 115 -9.33 -8.76 -4.27
CA LYS A 115 -10.48 -9.37 -4.97
C LYS A 115 -11.26 -10.36 -4.09
N SER A 116 -10.59 -11.08 -3.20
CA SER A 116 -11.17 -12.19 -2.43
C SER A 116 -10.42 -12.43 -1.12
N GLU A 117 -11.14 -12.49 0.00
CA GLU A 117 -10.57 -12.85 1.30
C GLU A 117 -9.93 -14.25 1.27
N ARG A 118 -10.68 -15.24 0.76
CA ARG A 118 -10.24 -16.65 0.74
C ARG A 118 -8.94 -16.82 -0.03
N GLU A 119 -8.86 -16.22 -1.22
CA GLU A 119 -7.67 -16.32 -2.06
C GLU A 119 -6.49 -15.54 -1.46
N PHE A 120 -6.75 -14.41 -0.79
CA PHE A 120 -5.73 -13.67 -0.05
C PHE A 120 -5.11 -14.55 1.03
N MET A 121 -5.92 -15.26 1.82
CA MET A 121 -5.42 -16.18 2.85
C MET A 121 -4.60 -17.35 2.26
N VAL A 122 -5.00 -17.89 1.11
CA VAL A 122 -4.20 -18.91 0.40
C VAL A 122 -2.85 -18.36 -0.03
N LYS A 123 -2.82 -17.17 -0.64
CA LYS A 123 -1.58 -16.49 -1.07
C LYS A 123 -0.69 -16.13 0.11
N LEU A 124 -1.26 -15.63 1.20
CA LEU A 124 -0.55 -15.32 2.46
C LEU A 124 0.14 -16.57 3.02
N ASN A 125 -0.60 -17.67 3.18
CA ASN A 125 -0.03 -18.92 3.69
C ASN A 125 1.05 -19.48 2.76
N LYS A 126 0.84 -19.38 1.43
CA LYS A 126 1.84 -19.80 0.45
C LYS A 126 3.13 -18.98 0.55
N ALA A 127 3.02 -17.65 0.68
CA ALA A 127 4.15 -16.74 0.78
C ALA A 127 4.99 -16.98 2.05
N LEU A 128 4.32 -17.31 3.16
CA LEU A 128 4.96 -17.51 4.46
C LEU A 128 5.35 -18.97 4.75
N ALA A 129 5.03 -19.90 3.85
CA ALA A 129 5.31 -21.32 4.03
C ALA A 129 6.81 -21.60 4.23
N GLY A 130 7.14 -22.41 5.24
CA GLY A 130 8.53 -22.79 5.56
C GLY A 130 9.37 -21.68 6.21
N LYS A 131 8.77 -20.54 6.57
CA LYS A 131 9.44 -19.45 7.31
C LYS A 131 9.12 -19.56 8.81
N PRO A 132 9.96 -18.96 9.68
CA PRO A 132 9.59 -18.76 11.08
C PRO A 132 8.25 -18.02 11.19
N ALA A 133 7.42 -18.39 12.15
CA ALA A 133 6.10 -17.78 12.32
C ALA A 133 6.20 -16.27 12.56
N PHE A 134 5.45 -15.48 11.80
CA PHE A 134 5.31 -14.04 12.00
C PHE A 134 4.14 -13.75 12.96
N PRO A 135 4.27 -12.82 13.92
CA PRO A 135 3.23 -12.55 14.92
C PRO A 135 2.17 -11.58 14.38
N ILE A 136 1.50 -11.98 13.29
CA ILE A 136 0.47 -11.17 12.64
C ILE A 136 -0.94 -11.62 13.03
N ASP A 137 -1.76 -10.66 13.42
CA ASP A 137 -3.21 -10.79 13.49
C ASP A 137 -3.81 -10.38 12.14
N VAL A 138 -4.81 -11.09 11.63
CA VAL A 138 -5.45 -10.79 10.33
C VAL A 138 -6.90 -10.36 10.56
N HIS A 139 -7.27 -9.19 10.02
CA HIS A 139 -8.59 -8.59 10.16
C HIS A 139 -9.21 -8.30 8.78
N PRO A 140 -9.92 -9.28 8.19
CA PRO A 140 -10.63 -9.07 6.94
C PRO A 140 -11.98 -8.39 7.17
N ALA A 141 -12.42 -7.60 6.19
CA ALA A 141 -13.75 -7.00 6.15
C ALA A 141 -14.16 -6.66 4.72
N ASN A 142 -15.46 -6.72 4.43
CA ASN A 142 -15.99 -6.16 3.19
C ASN A 142 -15.97 -4.63 3.25
N ASP A 143 -15.38 -4.00 2.24
CA ASP A 143 -15.34 -2.55 2.08
C ASP A 143 -15.30 -2.19 0.56
N PRO A 144 -16.36 -2.52 -0.21
CA PRO A 144 -16.36 -2.39 -1.67
C PRO A 144 -16.17 -0.96 -2.18
N SER A 145 -16.49 0.03 -1.35
CA SER A 145 -16.32 1.45 -1.64
C SER A 145 -15.00 2.02 -1.13
N TRP A 146 -14.13 1.19 -0.52
CA TRP A 146 -12.88 1.62 0.11
C TRP A 146 -13.09 2.73 1.13
N THR A 147 -14.21 2.68 1.85
CA THR A 147 -14.69 3.71 2.77
C THR A 147 -13.66 4.03 3.84
N MET A 148 -12.98 3.01 4.39
CA MET A 148 -11.95 3.22 5.39
C MET A 148 -10.79 4.02 4.80
N TYR A 149 -10.30 3.58 3.65
CA TYR A 149 -9.17 4.18 2.98
C TYR A 149 -9.44 5.60 2.48
N GLU A 150 -10.63 5.87 1.92
CA GLU A 150 -10.97 7.22 1.47
C GLU A 150 -11.15 8.19 2.65
N LYS A 151 -11.65 7.72 3.80
CA LYS A 151 -11.65 8.53 5.03
C LYS A 151 -10.23 8.87 5.47
N PHE A 152 -9.32 7.89 5.44
CA PHE A 152 -7.91 8.11 5.73
C PHE A 152 -7.30 9.13 4.74
N ARG A 153 -7.49 8.95 3.43
CA ARG A 153 -6.94 9.87 2.41
C ARG A 153 -7.46 11.30 2.56
N ALA A 154 -8.74 11.45 2.88
CA ALA A 154 -9.32 12.77 3.13
C ALA A 154 -8.74 13.45 4.38
N TRP A 155 -8.29 12.68 5.38
CA TRP A 155 -7.55 13.20 6.52
C TRP A 155 -6.10 13.53 6.16
N ALA A 156 -5.40 12.64 5.45
CA ALA A 156 -3.98 12.79 5.11
C ALA A 156 -3.66 13.96 4.17
N LYS A 157 -4.65 14.43 3.40
CA LYS A 157 -4.50 15.57 2.46
C LYS A 157 -4.83 16.94 3.08
N LYS A 158 -5.22 16.99 4.35
CA LYS A 158 -5.47 18.24 5.08
C LYS A 158 -4.18 18.79 5.66
#